data_AF-A0A2J6PNA0-F1
#
_entry.id   AF-A0A2J6PNA0-F1
#
_cell.length_a   1.000
_cell.length_b   1.000
_cell.length_c   1.000
_cell.angle_alpha   90.00
_cell.angle_beta   90.00
_cell.angle_gamma   90.00
#
_symmetry.space_group_name_H-M   'P 1'
#
loop_
_entity.id
_entity.type
_entity.pdbx_description
1 polymer ?
#
loop_
_entity_poly.entity_id
_entity_poly.type
_entity_poly.pdbx_seq_one_letter_code
_entity_poly.pdbx_strand_id
1 'polypeptide(L)'
;LVNASQQEVDQTLDDLHAILDIPKDQTCPLRLHHPSFRDFLFNKERCGDSKFQVDEKQAHQTLVDYCIQLMSTSLKQDVCRQEAPGTLVANIKNSQIEQCLPPEVRYACLYWVQHLQKSDAQLCDEDQVHQFLQVHLLHWLEIQS
;
A
#
# COMPACT_ATOMS: atom_id res chain seq x y z
N LEU A 1 -10.88 -3.28 -0.49
CA LEU A 1 -11.83 -3.12 0.63
C LEU A 1 -11.21 -2.16 1.63
N VAL A 2 -11.30 -0.85 1.41
CA VAL A 2 -10.70 0.16 2.33
C VAL A 2 -11.76 0.82 3.24
N ASN A 3 -13.03 0.46 3.04
CA ASN A 3 -14.14 0.80 3.92
C ASN A 3 -14.87 -0.45 4.44
N ALA A 4 -14.24 -1.62 4.36
CA ALA A 4 -14.80 -2.83 4.93
C ALA A 4 -14.44 -2.91 6.40
N SER A 5 -15.38 -3.38 7.20
CA SER A 5 -15.13 -3.75 8.58
C SER A 5 -14.12 -4.92 8.64
N GLN A 6 -13.39 -5.01 9.74
CA GLN A 6 -12.49 -6.13 9.98
C GLN A 6 -13.22 -7.47 9.83
N GLN A 7 -14.47 -7.55 10.28
CA GLN A 7 -15.29 -8.75 10.16
C GLN A 7 -15.57 -9.14 8.70
N GLU A 8 -15.85 -8.18 7.82
CA GLU A 8 -16.05 -8.46 6.39
C GLU A 8 -14.76 -8.94 5.72
N VAL A 9 -13.62 -8.37 6.11
CA VAL A 9 -12.30 -8.79 5.63
C VAL A 9 -12.03 -10.22 6.09
N ASP A 10 -12.18 -10.50 7.38
CA ASP A 10 -11.93 -11.83 7.97
C ASP A 10 -12.84 -12.89 7.34
N GLN A 11 -14.15 -12.60 7.19
CA GLN A 11 -15.09 -13.51 6.54
C GLN A 11 -14.72 -13.77 5.08
N THR A 12 -14.32 -12.72 4.34
CA THR A 12 -13.90 -12.87 2.94
C THR A 12 -12.63 -13.72 2.84
N LEU A 13 -11.68 -13.55 3.76
CA LEU A 13 -10.47 -14.36 3.81
C LEU A 13 -10.83 -15.83 4.10
N ASP A 14 -11.66 -16.08 5.11
CA ASP A 14 -12.14 -17.43 5.47
C ASP A 14 -12.86 -18.12 4.29
N ASP A 15 -13.68 -17.39 3.54
CA ASP A 15 -14.36 -17.92 2.36
C ASP A 15 -13.35 -18.33 1.24
N LEU A 16 -12.16 -17.73 1.23
CA LEU A 16 -11.09 -17.99 0.28
C LEU A 16 -9.99 -18.93 0.82
N HIS A 17 -10.17 -19.58 1.98
CA HIS A 17 -9.18 -20.48 2.60
C HIS A 17 -8.72 -21.64 1.69
N ALA A 18 -9.54 -22.05 0.72
CA ALA A 18 -9.21 -23.11 -0.23
C ALA A 18 -8.09 -22.70 -1.20
N ILE A 19 -7.85 -21.40 -1.37
CA ILE A 19 -6.84 -20.83 -2.29
C ILE A 19 -5.83 -19.92 -1.59
N LEU A 20 -6.14 -19.47 -0.37
CA LEU A 20 -5.28 -18.66 0.50
C LEU A 20 -4.80 -19.46 1.72
N ASP A 21 -3.51 -19.36 2.00
CA ASP A 21 -2.94 -19.71 3.29
C ASP A 21 -3.07 -18.50 4.22
N ILE A 22 -3.95 -18.64 5.22
CA ILE A 22 -4.29 -17.60 6.18
C ILE A 22 -3.54 -17.91 7.48
N PRO A 23 -2.48 -17.18 7.81
CA PRO A 23 -1.71 -17.44 9.01
C PRO A 23 -2.54 -17.08 10.25
N LYS A 24 -2.38 -17.89 11.32
CA LYS A 24 -2.98 -17.57 12.63
C LYS A 24 -2.37 -16.32 13.26
N ASP A 25 -1.13 -16.02 12.91
CA ASP A 25 -0.44 -14.80 13.30
C ASP A 25 -0.69 -13.72 12.25
N GLN A 26 -1.41 -12.67 12.64
CA GLN A 26 -1.77 -11.55 11.77
C GLN A 26 -0.55 -10.70 11.34
N THR A 27 0.62 -10.90 11.96
CA THR A 27 1.87 -10.28 11.51
C THR A 27 2.52 -11.00 10.34
N CYS A 28 2.10 -12.23 10.05
CA CYS A 28 2.56 -12.99 8.89
C CYS A 28 1.76 -12.60 7.64
N PRO A 29 2.41 -12.50 6.46
CA PRO A 29 1.71 -12.19 5.22
C PRO A 29 0.82 -13.35 4.77
N LEU A 30 -0.34 -13.02 4.20
CA LEU A 30 -1.18 -13.95 3.44
C LEU A 30 -0.40 -14.52 2.24
N ARG A 31 -0.61 -15.80 1.93
CA ARG A 31 0.03 -16.46 0.78
C ARG A 31 -1.00 -17.17 -0.08
N LEU A 32 -0.73 -17.28 -1.37
CA LEU A 32 -1.50 -18.17 -2.24
C LEU A 32 -1.01 -19.61 -2.02
N HIS A 33 -1.93 -20.57 -1.94
CA HIS A 33 -1.56 -21.99 -1.93
C HIS A 33 -0.82 -22.40 -3.20
N HIS A 34 -1.20 -21.81 -4.33
CA HIS A 34 -0.57 -22.10 -5.61
C HIS A 34 -0.32 -20.82 -6.42
N PRO A 35 0.94 -20.56 -6.86
CA PRO A 35 1.28 -19.38 -7.65
C PRO A 35 0.43 -19.22 -8.92
N SER A 36 -0.04 -20.33 -9.52
CA SER A 36 -0.87 -20.25 -10.73
C SER A 36 -2.23 -19.59 -10.52
N PHE A 37 -2.69 -19.43 -9.27
CA PHE A 37 -3.92 -18.69 -9.01
C PHE A 37 -3.76 -17.22 -9.41
N ARG A 38 -2.59 -16.63 -9.11
CA ARG A 38 -2.22 -15.30 -9.60
C ARG A 38 -2.31 -15.25 -11.13
N ASP A 39 -1.68 -16.22 -11.80
CA ASP A 39 -1.67 -16.27 -13.27
C ASP A 39 -3.06 -16.47 -13.85
N PHE A 40 -3.93 -17.20 -13.16
CA PHE A 40 -5.33 -17.38 -13.56
C PHE A 40 -6.09 -16.06 -13.52
N LEU A 41 -5.94 -15.26 -12.46
CA LEU A 41 -6.65 -13.97 -12.33
C LEU A 41 -6.25 -12.95 -13.41
N PHE A 42 -4.99 -12.97 -13.84
CA PHE A 42 -4.46 -11.99 -14.80
C PHE A 42 -4.52 -12.46 -16.26
N ASN A 43 -4.70 -13.75 -16.53
CA ASN A 43 -4.73 -14.28 -17.89
C ASN A 43 -6.17 -14.53 -18.37
N LYS A 44 -6.62 -13.67 -19.29
CA LYS A 44 -7.96 -13.74 -19.92
C LYS A 44 -8.21 -15.04 -20.69
N GLU A 45 -7.18 -15.70 -21.21
CA GLU A 45 -7.30 -16.98 -21.92
C GLU A 45 -7.49 -18.15 -20.94
N ARG A 46 -6.99 -18.02 -19.71
CA ARG A 46 -7.13 -19.03 -18.65
C ARG A 46 -8.39 -18.83 -17.83
N CYS A 47 -8.87 -17.59 -17.72
CA CYS A 47 -10.05 -17.22 -16.95
C CYS A 47 -11.29 -17.06 -17.85
N GLY A 48 -12.07 -18.13 -17.99
CA GLY A 48 -13.28 -18.15 -18.83
C GLY A 48 -14.46 -17.33 -18.29
N ASP A 49 -14.40 -16.86 -17.05
CA ASP A 49 -15.42 -15.99 -16.44
C ASP A 49 -14.83 -14.61 -16.17
N SER A 50 -15.37 -13.59 -16.83
CA SER A 50 -14.91 -12.21 -16.71
C SER A 50 -15.06 -11.63 -15.31
N LYS A 51 -15.89 -12.22 -14.44
CA LYS A 51 -16.06 -11.78 -13.05
C LYS A 51 -14.83 -11.99 -12.18
N PHE A 52 -13.96 -12.93 -12.53
CA PHE A 52 -12.73 -13.21 -11.80
C PHE A 52 -11.49 -12.62 -12.45
N GLN A 53 -11.65 -11.93 -13.58
CA GLN A 53 -10.53 -11.27 -14.25
C GLN A 53 -10.15 -10.01 -13.49
N VAL A 54 -8.87 -9.89 -13.18
CA VAL A 54 -8.30 -8.69 -12.55
C VAL A 54 -7.47 -7.96 -13.59
N ASP A 55 -7.75 -6.68 -13.77
CA ASP A 55 -6.87 -5.79 -14.53
C ASP A 55 -5.72 -5.35 -13.61
N GLU A 56 -4.49 -5.81 -13.92
CA GLU A 56 -3.31 -5.53 -13.10
C GLU A 56 -2.99 -4.03 -13.03
N LYS A 57 -3.18 -3.28 -14.13
CA LYS A 57 -2.93 -1.84 -14.16
C LYS A 57 -3.95 -1.11 -13.29
N GLN A 58 -5.22 -1.46 -13.41
CA GLN A 58 -6.28 -0.86 -12.60
C GLN A 58 -6.12 -1.19 -11.10
N ALA A 59 -5.72 -2.42 -10.78
CA ALA A 59 -5.43 -2.81 -9.39
C ALA A 59 -4.26 -1.99 -8.82
N HIS A 60 -3.19 -1.79 -9.60
CA HIS A 60 -2.09 -0.93 -9.21
C HIS A 60 -2.50 0.54 -9.06
N GLN A 61 -3.35 1.07 -9.94
CA GLN A 61 -3.87 2.44 -9.79
C GLN A 61 -4.65 2.59 -8.50
N THR A 62 -5.53 1.64 -8.21
CA THR A 62 -6.31 1.61 -6.97
C THR A 62 -5.39 1.63 -5.74
N LEU A 63 -4.28 0.88 -5.77
CA LEU A 63 -3.29 0.89 -4.69
C LEU A 63 -2.56 2.24 -4.57
N VAL A 64 -2.26 2.93 -5.68
CA VAL A 64 -1.72 4.30 -5.64
C VAL A 64 -2.69 5.22 -4.91
N ASP A 65 -3.95 5.25 -5.34
CA ASP A 65 -4.97 6.14 -4.78
C ASP A 65 -5.07 5.94 -3.25
N TYR A 66 -5.08 4.69 -2.79
CA TYR A 66 -5.11 4.38 -1.37
C TYR A 66 -3.82 4.75 -0.64
N CYS A 67 -2.65 4.50 -1.23
CA CYS A 67 -1.38 4.89 -0.62
C CYS A 67 -1.31 6.42 -0.45
N ILE A 68 -1.68 7.17 -1.48
CA ILE A 68 -1.69 8.63 -1.45
C ILE A 68 -2.68 9.14 -0.40
N GLN A 69 -3.90 8.60 -0.36
CA GLN A 69 -4.89 9.00 0.64
C GLN A 69 -4.43 8.70 2.08
N LEU A 70 -3.88 7.51 2.30
CA LEU A 70 -3.39 7.09 3.62
C LEU A 70 -2.21 7.94 4.07
N MET A 71 -1.25 8.20 3.18
CA MET A 71 -0.10 9.03 3.48
C MET A 71 -0.51 10.50 3.71
N SER A 72 -1.42 11.05 2.90
CA SER A 72 -1.87 12.45 3.07
C SER A 72 -2.53 12.70 4.44
N THR A 73 -3.16 11.68 5.01
CA THR A 73 -3.81 11.79 6.34
C THR A 73 -2.87 11.44 7.50
N SER A 74 -1.85 10.62 7.25
CA SER A 74 -0.94 10.09 8.27
C SER A 74 0.38 10.85 8.38
N LEU A 75 0.92 11.31 7.27
CA LEU A 75 2.17 12.08 7.22
C LEU A 75 1.91 13.50 7.69
N LYS A 76 2.45 13.83 8.85
CA LYS A 76 2.40 15.17 9.43
C LYS A 76 3.83 15.66 9.67
N GLN A 77 4.00 16.96 9.81
CA GLN A 77 5.26 17.50 10.29
C GLN A 77 5.65 16.82 11.62
N ASP A 78 6.91 16.44 11.77
CA ASP A 78 7.47 15.75 12.94
C ASP A 78 6.87 14.34 13.20
N VAL A 79 6.71 13.51 12.17
CA VAL A 79 6.22 12.11 12.29
C VAL A 79 6.92 11.34 13.42
N CYS A 80 8.22 11.58 13.64
CA CYS A 80 9.01 10.93 14.68
C CYS A 80 9.25 11.78 15.95
N ARG A 81 8.52 12.89 16.17
CA ARG A 81 8.67 13.82 17.31
C ARG A 81 10.15 14.09 17.67
N GLN A 82 10.95 14.56 16.71
CA GLN A 82 12.26 15.09 17.07
C GLN A 82 12.08 16.45 17.74
N GLU A 83 12.45 16.55 19.02
CA GLU A 83 12.35 17.76 19.85
C GLU A 83 13.24 18.93 19.39
N ALA A 84 13.84 18.90 18.19
CA ALA A 84 14.65 19.99 17.68
C ALA A 84 14.58 20.13 16.15
N PRO A 85 14.17 21.29 15.62
CA PRO A 85 14.33 21.59 14.20
C PRO A 85 15.82 21.60 13.84
N GLY A 86 16.22 20.82 12.83
CA GLY A 86 17.60 20.79 12.32
C GLY A 86 18.43 19.56 12.69
N THR A 87 17.84 18.51 13.28
CA THR A 87 18.54 17.24 13.44
C THR A 87 18.68 16.56 12.08
N LEU A 88 19.92 16.28 11.66
CA LEU A 88 20.22 15.60 10.42
C LEU A 88 19.45 14.26 10.36
N VAL A 89 18.65 14.14 9.32
CA VAL A 89 17.84 12.98 8.91
C VAL A 89 18.64 11.65 8.98
N ALA A 90 19.96 11.71 8.74
CA ALA A 90 20.88 10.57 8.84
C ALA A 90 20.93 9.85 10.21
N ASN A 91 20.28 10.38 11.26
CA ASN A 91 20.22 9.76 12.59
C ASN A 91 18.89 9.08 12.93
N ILE A 92 17.91 9.07 12.03
CA ILE A 92 16.65 8.34 12.26
C ILE A 92 16.94 6.85 12.05
N LYS A 93 16.92 6.07 13.13
CA LYS A 93 17.08 4.61 13.02
C LYS A 93 15.79 4.03 12.45
N ASN A 94 15.88 3.06 11.54
CA ASN A 94 14.72 2.31 11.03
C ASN A 94 13.75 1.89 12.17
N SER A 95 14.28 1.47 13.31
CA SER A 95 13.50 1.09 14.50
C SER A 95 12.59 2.20 15.05
N GLN A 96 12.92 3.48 14.86
CA GLN A 96 12.07 4.60 15.27
C GLN A 96 10.91 4.77 14.30
N ILE A 97 11.14 4.63 12.99
CA ILE A 97 10.09 4.64 11.98
C ILE A 97 9.10 3.49 12.22
N GLU A 98 9.60 2.30 12.58
CA GLU A 98 8.73 1.16 12.92
C GLU A 98 7.85 1.38 14.14
N GLN A 99 8.27 2.25 15.06
CA GLN A 99 7.52 2.60 16.27
C GLN A 99 6.58 3.78 16.06
N CYS A 100 6.89 4.68 15.13
CA CYS A 100 6.13 5.89 14.88
C CYS A 100 5.03 5.73 13.82
N LEU A 101 5.20 4.79 12.87
CA LEU A 101 4.25 4.60 11.77
C LEU A 101 3.57 3.24 11.82
N PRO A 102 2.23 3.20 11.67
CA PRO A 102 1.51 1.95 11.44
C PRO A 102 2.04 1.17 10.22
N PRO A 103 1.99 -0.17 10.23
CA PRO A 103 2.49 -1.01 9.14
C PRO A 103 1.93 -0.64 7.75
N GLU A 104 0.65 -0.28 7.67
CA GLU A 104 -0.03 0.15 6.45
C GLU A 104 0.53 1.46 5.88
N VAL A 105 0.88 2.42 6.74
CA VAL A 105 1.48 3.70 6.33
C VAL A 105 2.90 3.44 5.84
N ARG A 106 3.66 2.58 6.52
CA ARG A 106 4.99 2.16 6.08
C ARG A 106 4.94 1.49 4.70
N TYR A 107 3.99 0.59 4.50
CA TYR A 107 3.75 -0.03 3.20
C TYR A 107 3.49 1.03 2.12
N ALA A 108 2.57 1.97 2.39
CA ALA A 108 2.24 3.03 1.46
C ALA A 108 3.48 3.88 1.11
N CYS A 109 4.25 4.31 2.12
CA CYS A 109 5.48 5.07 1.91
C CYS A 109 6.49 4.34 1.03
N LEU A 110 6.65 3.03 1.20
CA LEU A 110 7.62 2.22 0.46
C LEU A 110 7.19 1.90 -0.97
N TYR A 111 5.91 1.63 -1.21
CA TYR A 111 5.47 0.97 -2.44
C TYR A 111 4.62 1.83 -3.39
N TRP A 112 4.16 3.01 -2.98
CA TRP A 112 3.26 3.83 -3.81
C TRP A 112 3.87 4.18 -5.19
N VAL A 113 5.17 4.51 -5.26
CA VAL A 113 5.87 4.80 -6.52
C VAL A 113 5.93 3.56 -7.41
N GLN A 114 6.18 2.38 -6.83
CA GLN A 114 6.20 1.13 -7.59
C GLN A 114 4.81 0.79 -8.15
N HIS A 115 3.75 1.04 -7.38
CA HIS A 115 2.39 0.89 -7.88
C HIS A 115 2.09 1.87 -9.01
N LEU A 116 2.52 3.12 -8.89
CA LEU A 116 2.35 4.14 -9.93
C LEU A 116 3.05 3.76 -11.24
N GLN A 117 4.28 3.25 -11.16
CA GLN A 117 5.00 2.75 -12.34
C GLN A 117 4.27 1.60 -13.04
N LYS A 118 3.59 0.74 -12.27
CA LYS A 118 2.86 -0.42 -12.80
C LYS A 118 1.44 -0.11 -13.24
N SER A 119 0.83 0.97 -12.75
CA SER A 119 -0.51 1.39 -13.17
C SER A 119 -0.53 2.00 -14.57
N ASP A 120 0.64 2.37 -15.11
CA ASP A 120 0.77 3.08 -16.40
C ASP A 120 -0.03 4.40 -16.42
N ALA A 121 -0.26 4.96 -15.23
CA ALA A 121 -0.99 6.20 -15.09
C ALA A 121 -0.15 7.38 -15.53
N GLN A 122 -0.79 8.27 -16.28
CA GLN A 122 -0.21 9.54 -16.65
C GLN A 122 -0.46 10.53 -15.52
N LEU A 123 0.62 11.04 -14.95
CA LEU A 123 0.55 12.11 -13.99
C LEU A 123 0.21 13.41 -14.70
N CYS A 124 -0.67 14.20 -14.08
CA CYS A 124 -1.11 15.49 -14.55
C CYS A 124 -1.00 16.51 -13.41
N ASP A 125 -0.77 17.77 -13.77
CA ASP A 125 -0.90 18.85 -12.81
C ASP A 125 -2.30 18.82 -12.19
N GLU A 126 -2.37 19.14 -10.90
CA GLU A 126 -3.57 19.10 -10.06
C GLU A 126 -4.17 17.72 -9.79
N ASP A 127 -3.52 16.62 -10.20
CA ASP A 127 -3.93 15.28 -9.79
C ASP A 127 -3.61 15.00 -8.30
N GLN A 128 -4.12 13.88 -7.78
CA GLN A 128 -3.94 13.50 -6.37
C GLN A 128 -2.47 13.32 -5.98
N VAL A 129 -1.63 12.79 -6.88
CA VAL A 129 -0.21 12.58 -6.63
C VAL A 129 0.50 13.93 -6.59
N HIS A 130 0.20 14.82 -7.53
CA HIS A 130 0.74 16.18 -7.59
C HIS A 130 0.37 16.96 -6.32
N GLN A 131 -0.91 16.96 -5.92
CA GLN A 131 -1.37 17.61 -4.69
C GLN A 131 -0.69 17.03 -3.45
N PHE A 132 -0.53 15.70 -3.38
CA PHE A 132 0.21 15.05 -2.31
C PHE A 132 1.67 15.53 -2.25
N LEU A 133 2.36 15.57 -3.40
CA LEU A 133 3.76 15.99 -3.45
C LEU A 133 3.93 17.46 -3.06
N GLN A 134 2.99 18.34 -3.43
CA GLN A 134 3.05 19.75 -3.03
C GLN A 134 3.04 19.95 -1.51
N VAL A 135 2.34 19.09 -0.77
CA VAL A 135 2.16 19.24 0.69
C VAL A 135 3.08 18.32 1.49
N HIS A 136 3.31 17.09 1.02
CA HIS A 136 3.91 16.01 1.81
C HIS A 136 5.21 15.44 1.24
N LEU A 137 5.78 16.02 0.16
CA LEU A 137 7.06 15.55 -0.39
C LEU A 137 8.16 15.49 0.67
N LEU A 138 8.34 16.55 1.47
CA LEU A 138 9.38 16.59 2.49
C LEU A 138 9.11 15.58 3.62
N HIS A 139 7.86 15.51 4.10
CA HIS A 139 7.47 14.54 5.12
C HIS A 139 7.73 13.10 4.67
N TRP A 140 7.48 12.78 3.39
CA TRP A 140 7.75 11.47 2.83
C TRP A 140 9.26 11.22 2.69
N LEU A 141 10.04 12.19 2.22
CA LEU A 141 11.49 12.04 2.08
C LEU A 141 12.20 11.82 3.42
N GLU A 142 11.74 12.45 4.50
CA GLU A 142 12.25 12.23 5.87
C GLU A 142 12.08 10.78 6.36
N ILE A 143 11.15 10.02 5.77
CA ILE A 143 10.89 8.62 6.11
C ILE A 143 11.70 7.67 5.23
N GLN A 144 12.07 8.09 4.00
CA GLN A 144 12.80 7.27 3.03
C GLN A 144 14.32 7.25 3.24
N SER A 145 14.79 8.03 4.20
CA SER A 145 16.19 8.39 4.46
C SER A 145 16.73 7.75 5.73
#